data_AF-A0A926VE40-F1
#
_entry.id   AF-A0A926VE40-F1
#
_cell.length_a   1.000
_cell.length_b   1.000
_cell.length_c   1.000
_cell.angle_alpha   90.00
_cell.angle_beta   90.00
_cell.angle_gamma   90.00
#
_symmetry.space_group_name_H-M   'P 1'
#
loop_
_entity.id
_entity.type
_entity.pdbx_description
1 polymer ?
#
loop_
_entity_poly.entity_id
_entity_poly.type
_entity_poly.pdbx_seq_one_letter_code
_entity_poly.pdbx_strand_id
1 'polypeptide(L)'
;MLTANELFDEAYYLNSNSDVAVAVSRGEFSTGFLHYNQFGQFEQRDPSAYFDTSYYLQKYQDVASEVNAGKTTAFTHFINFGQIEDRNPNQLFDTKYYLQQYQDVAAAVNTDILTGIQHFIEFGDREGRAPSSFVDTNFYLGRNTDVANAVKQGTIGATEHFIAFGSKEGRIPRQLFDKIYVFGDSQSDDGNLYAILGGFLPPSPPYFGGRFTNGRVWTEYLAPQLALPVDPANNFAIGGAQTGNEDVISFEGAPPAPPLQKQVDNFVATHPVADPKALYVVYAGGNDYLVGGATEAGPTINNLATAVTKLAAIGGKNFMMPNLPNPSGSPFSVSQSPEFQQSYTQLVDQHASILAATIPNLEKSLNINIIPVDFTGFLRQVRANPQNYGITNLGNVVPGAGGSPEVANFTLPPGVNPDQYLYWDLAHLSTHTHQLISEAALRATTAIGEVVEIL
;
A
#
# COMPACT_ATOMS: atom_id res chain seq x y z
N MET A 1 -1.41 28.18 26.06
CA MET A 1 -2.35 27.21 25.46
C MET A 1 -2.85 27.79 24.16
N LEU A 2 -3.06 26.96 23.15
CA LEU A 2 -3.65 27.37 21.89
C LEU A 2 -5.09 27.83 22.12
N THR A 3 -5.44 28.95 21.51
CA THR A 3 -6.81 29.43 21.38
C THR A 3 -7.49 28.81 20.17
N ALA A 4 -8.81 28.93 20.09
CA ALA A 4 -9.58 28.51 18.92
C ALA A 4 -9.06 29.15 17.61
N ASN A 5 -8.62 30.41 17.65
CA ASN A 5 -8.07 31.10 16.49
C ASN A 5 -6.70 30.55 16.06
N GLU A 6 -5.88 30.10 17.01
CA GLU A 6 -4.53 29.59 16.72
C GLU A 6 -4.54 28.16 16.20
N LEU A 7 -5.54 27.36 16.61
CA LEU A 7 -5.69 25.98 16.13
C LEU A 7 -6.56 25.85 14.89
N PHE A 8 -7.39 26.84 14.57
CA PHE A 8 -8.19 26.83 13.35
C PHE A 8 -7.36 27.25 12.13
N ASP A 9 -7.47 26.49 11.03
CA ASP A 9 -6.82 26.79 9.77
C ASP A 9 -7.88 27.03 8.68
N GLU A 10 -8.00 28.28 8.26
CA GLU A 10 -8.92 28.72 7.21
C GLU A 10 -8.67 27.99 5.88
N ALA A 11 -7.42 27.84 5.47
CA ALA A 11 -7.10 27.22 4.19
C ALA A 11 -7.42 25.73 4.20
N TYR A 12 -7.04 25.02 5.28
CA TYR A 12 -7.41 23.62 5.48
C TYR A 12 -8.94 23.47 5.51
N TYR A 13 -9.63 24.28 6.30
CA TYR A 13 -11.07 24.15 6.50
C TYR A 13 -11.85 24.36 5.20
N LEU A 14 -11.51 25.37 4.40
CA LEU A 14 -12.19 25.62 3.12
C LEU A 14 -11.84 24.56 2.05
N ASN A 15 -10.59 24.06 2.03
CA ASN A 15 -10.19 22.99 1.11
C ASN A 15 -10.89 21.66 1.43
N SER A 16 -11.10 21.36 2.71
CA SER A 16 -11.80 20.15 3.16
C SER A 16 -13.32 20.27 3.03
N ASN A 17 -13.86 21.49 2.91
CA ASN A 17 -15.30 21.77 2.92
C ASN A 17 -15.71 22.65 1.74
N SER A 18 -15.82 22.05 0.54
CA SER A 18 -16.11 22.79 -0.70
C SER A 18 -17.43 23.55 -0.66
N ASP A 19 -18.43 23.07 0.08
CA ASP A 19 -19.69 23.75 0.32
C ASP A 19 -19.49 25.09 1.07
N VAL A 20 -18.62 25.10 2.08
CA VAL A 20 -18.29 26.30 2.85
C VAL A 20 -17.43 27.25 2.02
N ALA A 21 -16.47 26.74 1.25
CA ALA A 21 -15.69 27.55 0.32
C ALA A 21 -16.59 28.31 -0.66
N VAL A 22 -17.64 27.66 -1.19
CA VAL A 22 -18.64 28.30 -2.04
C VAL A 22 -19.44 29.35 -1.25
N ALA A 23 -19.90 29.06 -0.04
CA ALA A 23 -20.66 30.00 0.79
C ALA A 23 -19.84 31.26 1.12
N VAL A 24 -18.56 31.11 1.46
CA VAL A 24 -17.63 32.24 1.68
C VAL A 24 -17.43 33.04 0.39
N SER A 25 -17.23 32.38 -0.76
CA SER A 25 -17.06 33.09 -2.04
C SER A 25 -18.30 33.90 -2.46
N ARG A 26 -19.49 33.50 -1.98
CA ARG A 26 -20.76 34.21 -2.19
C ARG A 26 -21.02 35.32 -1.16
N GLY A 27 -20.17 35.45 -0.15
CA GLY A 27 -20.34 36.40 0.94
C GLY A 27 -21.42 36.01 1.96
N GLU A 28 -21.87 34.74 1.96
CA GLU A 28 -22.81 34.23 2.97
C GLU A 28 -22.13 34.13 4.35
N PHE A 29 -20.82 33.87 4.36
CA PHE A 29 -19.93 33.98 5.51
C PHE A 29 -18.73 34.85 5.15
N SER A 30 -18.24 35.64 6.11
CA SER A 30 -17.02 36.44 5.90
C SER A 30 -15.74 35.61 5.91
N THR A 31 -15.74 34.49 6.62
CA THR A 31 -14.62 33.54 6.78
C THR A 31 -15.17 32.14 7.02
N GLY A 32 -14.37 31.12 6.70
CA GLY A 32 -14.57 29.75 7.14
C GLY A 32 -14.60 29.64 8.66
N PHE A 33 -13.77 30.43 9.37
CA PHE A 33 -13.81 30.47 10.84
C PHE A 33 -15.18 30.88 11.40
N LEU A 34 -15.84 31.87 10.78
CA LEU A 34 -17.18 32.27 11.19
C LEU A 34 -18.18 31.12 11.00
N HIS A 35 -18.13 30.45 9.84
CA HIS A 35 -18.94 29.27 9.59
C HIS A 35 -18.64 28.18 10.62
N TYR A 36 -17.37 27.89 10.89
CA TYR A 36 -16.96 26.84 11.82
C TYR A 36 -17.51 27.08 13.22
N ASN A 37 -17.38 28.29 13.73
CA ASN A 37 -17.89 28.66 15.06
C ASN A 37 -19.41 28.55 15.16
N GLN A 38 -20.14 28.88 14.10
CA GLN A 38 -21.60 28.87 14.11
C GLN A 38 -22.20 27.48 13.82
N PHE A 39 -21.54 26.69 12.96
CA PHE A 39 -22.06 25.45 12.40
C PHE A 39 -21.03 24.32 12.45
N GLY A 40 -19.85 24.52 11.87
CA GLY A 40 -18.89 23.44 11.61
C GLY A 40 -18.50 22.62 12.84
N GLN A 41 -18.27 23.25 14.00
CA GLN A 41 -17.94 22.53 15.23
C GLN A 41 -19.09 21.66 15.77
N PHE A 42 -20.34 21.97 15.43
CA PHE A 42 -21.53 21.20 15.78
C PHE A 42 -21.85 20.13 14.74
N GLU A 43 -21.34 20.31 13.52
CA GLU A 43 -21.39 19.35 12.41
C GLU A 43 -20.23 18.33 12.45
N GLN A 44 -19.42 18.36 13.52
CA GLN A 44 -18.24 17.50 13.71
C GLN A 44 -17.18 17.63 12.60
N ARG A 45 -17.07 18.82 11.98
CA ARG A 45 -16.03 19.10 10.99
C ARG A 45 -14.70 19.38 11.67
N ASP A 46 -13.61 19.06 10.99
CA ASP A 46 -12.26 19.29 11.49
C ASP A 46 -11.79 20.72 11.21
N PRO A 47 -11.29 21.45 12.23
CA PRO A 47 -10.90 22.86 12.11
C PRO A 47 -9.51 23.07 11.48
N SER A 48 -8.65 22.06 11.52
CA SER A 48 -7.29 22.08 10.96
C SER A 48 -6.75 20.66 10.81
N ALA A 49 -5.59 20.52 10.18
CA ALA A 49 -4.88 19.24 10.10
C ALA A 49 -4.49 18.67 11.48
N TYR A 50 -4.44 19.50 12.53
CA TYR A 50 -3.96 19.06 13.84
C TYR A 50 -5.06 18.65 14.82
N PHE A 51 -6.34 18.72 14.44
CA PHE A 51 -7.44 18.28 15.28
C PHE A 51 -8.44 17.42 14.50
N ASP A 52 -8.58 16.17 14.92
CA ASP A 52 -9.53 15.20 14.36
C ASP A 52 -10.68 15.02 15.35
N THR A 53 -11.84 15.54 14.95
CA THR A 53 -13.05 15.56 15.79
C THR A 53 -13.56 14.16 16.06
N SER A 54 -13.55 13.30 15.05
CA SER A 54 -14.07 11.94 15.14
C SER A 54 -13.19 11.09 16.04
N TYR A 55 -11.88 11.14 15.84
CA TYR A 55 -10.90 10.47 16.69
C TYR A 55 -11.00 10.93 18.14
N TYR A 56 -11.09 12.24 18.37
CA TYR A 56 -11.13 12.79 19.73
C TYR A 56 -12.36 12.29 20.49
N LEU A 57 -13.53 12.26 19.85
CA LEU A 57 -14.76 11.74 20.45
C LEU A 57 -14.76 10.22 20.61
N GLN A 58 -14.16 9.48 19.68
CA GLN A 58 -14.02 8.03 19.78
C GLN A 58 -13.08 7.63 20.92
N LYS A 59 -11.97 8.35 21.08
CA LYS A 59 -10.96 8.08 22.12
C LYS A 59 -11.44 8.51 23.50
N TYR A 60 -12.13 9.65 23.60
CA TYR A 60 -12.52 10.27 24.87
C TYR A 60 -14.03 10.25 25.07
N GLN A 61 -14.54 9.09 25.52
CA GLN A 61 -15.97 8.82 25.70
C GLN A 61 -16.65 9.73 26.74
N ASP A 62 -15.88 10.25 27.70
CA ASP A 62 -16.33 11.26 28.64
C ASP A 62 -16.68 12.58 27.92
N VAL A 63 -15.87 12.99 26.95
CA VAL A 63 -16.13 14.18 26.12
C VAL A 63 -17.31 13.93 25.19
N ALA A 64 -17.37 12.77 24.55
CA ALA A 64 -18.51 12.40 23.70
C ALA A 64 -19.84 12.48 24.44
N SER A 65 -19.87 12.08 25.71
CA SER A 65 -21.06 12.20 26.56
C SER A 65 -21.47 13.66 26.79
N GLU A 66 -20.52 14.56 27.05
CA GLU A 66 -20.80 15.99 27.25
C GLU A 66 -21.23 16.69 25.95
N VAL A 67 -20.65 16.29 24.81
CA VAL A 67 -21.06 16.76 23.47
C VAL A 67 -22.48 16.31 23.14
N ASN A 68 -22.82 15.03 23.38
CA ASN A 68 -24.18 14.50 23.19
C ASN A 68 -25.21 15.18 24.11
N ALA A 69 -24.79 15.63 25.29
CA ALA A 69 -25.62 16.40 26.20
C ALA A 69 -25.76 17.88 25.81
N GLY A 70 -25.12 18.33 24.72
CA GLY A 70 -25.16 19.72 24.24
C GLY A 70 -24.43 20.71 25.14
N LYS A 71 -23.51 20.24 25.99
CA LYS A 71 -22.81 21.09 26.97
C LYS A 71 -21.53 21.71 26.42
N THR A 72 -20.91 21.08 25.43
CA THR A 72 -19.68 21.54 24.78
C THR A 72 -19.57 20.96 23.37
N THR A 73 -18.52 21.32 22.64
CA THR A 73 -18.08 20.65 21.40
C THR A 73 -16.73 19.97 21.64
N ALA A 74 -16.34 19.01 20.79
CA ALA A 74 -15.03 18.37 20.90
C ALA A 74 -13.89 19.39 20.89
N PHE A 75 -13.96 20.34 19.95
CA PHE A 75 -12.99 21.41 19.81
C PHE A 75 -12.98 22.35 21.02
N THR A 76 -14.15 22.80 21.50
CA THR A 76 -14.23 23.66 22.68
C THR A 76 -13.67 22.97 23.92
N HIS A 77 -13.97 21.68 24.11
CA HIS A 77 -13.39 20.90 25.20
C HIS A 77 -11.86 20.83 25.07
N PHE A 78 -11.35 20.54 23.88
CA PHE A 78 -9.90 20.45 23.66
C PHE A 78 -9.18 21.76 23.97
N ILE A 79 -9.71 22.88 23.46
CA ILE A 79 -9.15 24.22 23.70
C ILE A 79 -9.12 24.55 25.21
N ASN A 80 -10.19 24.24 25.94
CA ASN A 80 -10.33 24.64 27.34
C ASN A 80 -9.69 23.66 28.34
N PHE A 81 -9.62 22.37 28.01
CA PHE A 81 -9.24 21.31 28.94
C PHE A 81 -8.28 20.30 28.31
N GLY A 82 -8.58 19.81 27.11
CA GLY A 82 -7.84 18.67 26.53
C GLY A 82 -6.34 18.88 26.41
N GLN A 83 -5.90 20.11 26.11
CA GLN A 83 -4.48 20.44 25.99
C GLN A 83 -3.69 20.26 27.31
N ILE A 84 -4.28 20.60 28.46
CA ILE A 84 -3.64 20.48 29.79
C ILE A 84 -3.88 19.11 30.44
N GLU A 85 -4.86 18.37 29.93
CA GLU A 85 -5.12 16.97 30.30
C GLU A 85 -4.25 15.99 29.49
N ASP A 86 -3.26 16.50 28.75
CA ASP A 86 -2.39 15.75 27.84
C ASP A 86 -3.14 14.87 26.82
N ARG A 87 -4.35 15.29 26.42
CA ARG A 87 -5.15 14.53 25.45
C ARG A 87 -4.60 14.72 24.04
N ASN A 88 -4.61 13.63 23.27
CA ASN A 88 -4.16 13.62 21.88
C ASN A 88 -5.29 14.20 21.01
N PRO A 89 -5.06 15.26 20.22
CA PRO A 89 -6.08 15.85 19.37
C PRO A 89 -6.36 15.08 18.07
N ASN A 90 -5.43 14.21 17.68
CA ASN A 90 -5.50 13.33 16.52
C ASN A 90 -4.66 12.08 16.79
N GLN A 91 -4.68 11.10 15.89
CA GLN A 91 -3.96 9.84 16.08
C GLN A 91 -2.43 9.95 15.84
N LEU A 92 -1.98 10.95 15.10
CA LEU A 92 -0.57 11.12 14.73
C LEU A 92 0.23 11.94 15.76
N PHE A 93 -0.43 12.63 16.68
CA PHE A 93 0.21 13.27 17.83
C PHE A 93 -0.03 12.45 19.10
N ASP A 94 1.06 12.02 19.74
CA ASP A 94 1.03 11.38 21.04
C ASP A 94 1.77 12.24 22.05
N THR A 95 1.01 12.91 22.93
CA THR A 95 1.56 13.83 23.93
C THR A 95 2.59 13.13 24.82
N LYS A 96 2.34 11.88 25.23
CA LYS A 96 3.25 11.15 26.12
C LYS A 96 4.55 10.81 25.40
N TYR A 97 4.45 10.30 24.17
CA TYR A 97 5.62 10.05 23.34
C TYR A 97 6.42 11.34 23.13
N TYR A 98 5.74 12.43 22.77
CA TYR A 98 6.37 13.70 22.45
C TYR A 98 7.15 14.27 23.64
N LEU A 99 6.55 14.28 24.83
CA LEU A 99 7.20 14.75 26.05
C LEU A 99 8.29 13.79 26.55
N GLN A 100 8.16 12.49 26.32
CA GLN A 100 9.23 11.53 26.60
C GLN A 100 10.42 11.74 25.67
N GLN A 101 10.18 12.02 24.40
CA GLN A 101 11.22 12.19 23.39
C GLN A 101 11.94 13.54 23.53
N TYR A 102 11.21 14.61 23.84
CA TYR A 102 11.71 15.98 23.88
C TYR A 102 11.69 16.55 25.29
N GLN A 103 12.76 16.28 26.04
CA GLN A 103 12.90 16.66 27.45
C GLN A 103 12.92 18.18 27.67
N ASP A 104 13.35 18.96 26.68
CA ASP A 104 13.27 20.42 26.68
C ASP A 104 11.81 20.91 26.68
N VAL A 105 10.95 20.25 25.90
CA VAL A 105 9.51 20.54 25.88
C VAL A 105 8.85 20.09 27.18
N ALA A 106 9.17 18.89 27.66
CA ALA A 106 8.66 18.41 28.95
C ALA A 106 9.00 19.36 30.09
N ALA A 107 10.20 19.93 30.12
CA ALA A 107 10.58 20.94 31.10
C ALA A 107 9.72 22.21 30.99
N ALA A 108 9.44 22.70 29.78
CA ALA A 108 8.56 23.85 29.56
C ALA A 108 7.12 23.58 30.00
N VAL A 109 6.58 22.40 29.67
CA VAL A 109 5.24 21.95 30.10
C VAL A 109 5.12 21.86 31.62
N ASN A 110 6.13 21.30 32.30
CA ASN A 110 6.14 21.21 33.77
C ASN A 110 6.19 22.57 34.49
N THR A 111 6.50 23.65 33.76
CA THR A 111 6.50 25.03 34.28
C THR A 111 5.33 25.86 33.75
N ASP A 112 4.31 25.21 33.17
CA ASP A 112 3.10 25.82 32.64
C ASP A 112 3.35 26.90 31.56
N ILE A 113 4.50 26.85 30.87
CA ILE A 113 4.84 27.80 29.80
C ILE A 113 3.98 27.54 28.56
N LEU A 114 3.80 26.27 28.21
CA LEU A 114 3.07 25.79 27.04
C LEU A 114 2.59 24.35 27.27
N THR A 115 1.72 23.85 26.40
CA THR A 115 1.33 22.42 26.38
C THR A 115 2.14 21.69 25.30
N GLY A 116 2.24 20.35 25.38
CA GLY A 116 3.02 19.58 24.40
C GLY A 116 2.55 19.79 22.97
N ILE A 117 1.23 19.81 22.74
CA ILE A 117 0.63 20.09 21.44
C ILE A 117 0.86 21.54 20.99
N GLN A 118 0.79 22.50 21.90
CA GLN A 118 1.08 23.91 21.57
C GLN A 118 2.52 24.04 21.06
N HIS A 119 3.49 23.45 21.76
CA HIS A 119 4.87 23.45 21.28
C HIS A 119 5.01 22.82 19.91
N PHE A 120 4.36 21.68 19.69
CA PHE A 120 4.46 20.98 18.41
C PHE A 120 3.94 21.82 17.24
N ILE A 121 2.77 22.44 17.37
CA ILE A 121 2.15 23.24 16.30
C ILE A 121 2.93 24.54 16.06
N GLU A 122 3.35 25.24 17.12
CA GLU A 122 4.06 26.51 17.00
C GLU A 122 5.50 26.33 16.49
N PHE A 123 6.19 25.29 16.97
CA PHE A 123 7.63 25.08 16.74
C PHE A 123 7.94 23.69 16.19
N GLY A 124 7.48 22.64 16.88
CA GLY A 124 7.96 21.27 16.68
C GLY A 124 7.84 20.73 15.26
N ASP A 125 6.72 20.96 14.57
CA ASP A 125 6.53 20.42 13.21
C ASP A 125 7.49 21.08 12.21
N ARG A 126 7.77 22.39 12.38
CA ARG A 126 8.75 23.13 11.56
C ARG A 126 10.20 22.78 11.92
N GLU A 127 10.44 22.43 13.17
CA GLU A 127 11.73 21.90 13.64
C GLU A 127 11.99 20.46 13.18
N GLY A 128 11.00 19.80 12.57
CA GLY A 128 11.10 18.41 12.14
C GLY A 128 11.02 17.41 13.29
N ARG A 129 10.39 17.77 14.41
CA ARG A 129 10.21 16.87 15.56
C ARG A 129 9.11 15.85 15.26
N ALA A 130 9.41 14.57 15.43
CA ALA A 130 8.44 13.48 15.34
C ALA A 130 7.32 13.62 16.39
N PRO A 131 6.04 13.73 16.00
CA PRO A 131 4.90 13.88 16.92
C PRO A 131 4.46 12.59 17.62
N SER A 132 4.83 11.44 17.08
CA SER A 132 4.51 10.10 17.61
C SER A 132 5.47 9.07 17.04
N SER A 133 5.35 7.81 17.46
CA SER A 133 6.05 6.69 16.84
C SER A 133 5.58 6.36 15.42
N PHE A 134 4.45 6.94 14.96
CA PHE A 134 3.88 6.70 13.63
C PHE A 134 4.49 7.59 12.55
N VAL A 135 5.17 8.67 12.93
CA VAL A 135 5.74 9.65 12.01
C VAL A 135 7.23 9.81 12.28
N ASP A 136 8.05 9.47 11.30
CA ASP A 136 9.47 9.82 11.28
C ASP A 136 9.66 10.98 10.30
N THR A 137 9.73 12.18 10.84
CA THR A 137 9.82 13.40 10.04
C THR A 137 11.10 13.45 9.18
N ASN A 138 12.21 12.88 9.66
CA ASN A 138 13.45 12.84 8.88
C ASN A 138 13.32 11.89 7.69
N PHE A 139 12.74 10.71 7.92
CA PHE A 139 12.40 9.78 6.86
C PHE A 139 11.46 10.43 5.83
N TYR A 140 10.37 11.04 6.31
CA TYR A 140 9.36 11.63 5.45
C TYR A 140 9.94 12.75 4.58
N LEU A 141 10.72 13.67 5.16
CA LEU A 141 11.36 14.76 4.43
C LEU A 141 12.47 14.26 3.50
N GLY A 142 13.23 13.24 3.91
CA GLY A 142 14.28 12.63 3.08
C GLY A 142 13.71 11.97 1.82
N ARG A 143 12.51 11.39 1.90
CA ARG A 143 11.83 10.74 0.79
C ARG A 143 11.08 11.69 -0.14
N ASN A 144 10.67 12.85 0.40
CA ASN A 144 9.79 13.81 -0.24
C ASN A 144 10.48 15.17 -0.36
N THR A 145 11.37 15.29 -1.35
CA THR A 145 12.20 16.49 -1.54
C THR A 145 11.38 17.75 -1.81
N ASP A 146 10.22 17.59 -2.46
CA ASP A 146 9.23 18.65 -2.65
C ASP A 146 8.71 19.19 -1.32
N VAL A 147 8.36 18.31 -0.39
CA VAL A 147 7.90 18.67 0.96
C VAL A 147 9.04 19.25 1.79
N ALA A 148 10.24 18.68 1.72
CA ALA A 148 11.41 19.21 2.41
C ALA A 148 11.73 20.65 1.98
N ASN A 149 11.51 20.98 0.71
CA ASN A 149 11.67 22.35 0.22
C ASN A 149 10.55 23.27 0.74
N ALA A 150 9.30 22.82 0.77
CA ALA A 150 8.18 23.60 1.32
C ALA A 150 8.34 23.89 2.83
N VAL A 151 8.82 22.91 3.60
CA VAL A 151 9.13 23.06 5.03
C VAL A 151 10.25 24.08 5.25
N LYS A 152 11.33 24.01 4.46
CA LYS A 152 12.44 24.99 4.52
C LYS A 152 12.00 26.41 4.17
N GLN A 153 10.99 26.56 3.32
CA GLN A 153 10.40 27.85 2.96
C GLN A 153 9.39 28.35 4.01
N GLY A 154 9.06 27.54 5.01
CA GLY A 154 8.09 27.86 6.06
C GLY A 154 6.64 27.86 5.56
N THR A 155 6.35 27.27 4.40
CA THR A 155 5.01 27.25 3.81
C THR A 155 4.06 26.28 4.51
N ILE A 156 4.59 25.17 5.01
CA ILE A 156 3.82 24.10 5.68
C ILE A 156 4.75 23.31 6.61
N GLY A 157 4.22 22.70 7.66
CA GLY A 157 4.93 21.70 8.46
C GLY A 157 5.00 20.31 7.78
N ALA A 158 5.91 19.44 8.22
CA ALA A 158 6.07 18.12 7.60
C ALA A 158 4.88 17.21 7.92
N THR A 159 4.45 17.19 9.19
CA THR A 159 3.29 16.42 9.66
C THR A 159 2.00 17.03 9.12
N GLU A 160 1.90 18.35 9.11
CA GLU A 160 0.79 19.06 8.47
C GLU A 160 0.63 18.65 7.00
N HIS A 161 1.72 18.65 6.23
CA HIS A 161 1.69 18.20 4.84
C HIS A 161 1.24 16.74 4.75
N PHE A 162 1.77 15.86 5.61
CA PHE A 162 1.38 14.47 5.59
C PHE A 162 -0.14 14.31 5.82
N ILE A 163 -0.71 15.00 6.81
CA ILE A 163 -2.14 14.92 7.11
C ILE A 163 -3.00 15.52 6.00
N ALA A 164 -2.65 16.73 5.54
CA ALA A 164 -3.46 17.47 4.57
C ALA A 164 -3.40 16.85 3.15
N PHE A 165 -2.24 16.30 2.77
CA PHE A 165 -1.95 15.84 1.41
C PHE A 165 -1.32 14.45 1.36
N GLY A 166 -0.23 14.23 2.11
CA GLY A 166 0.64 13.06 1.94
C GLY A 166 -0.07 11.73 2.14
N SER A 167 -0.99 11.63 3.10
CA SER A 167 -1.81 10.45 3.35
C SER A 167 -2.69 10.10 2.14
N LYS A 168 -3.37 11.10 1.57
CA LYS A 168 -4.21 10.96 0.37
C LYS A 168 -3.39 10.67 -0.89
N GLU A 169 -2.16 11.15 -0.93
CA GLU A 169 -1.18 10.87 -1.99
C GLU A 169 -0.51 9.48 -1.85
N GLY A 170 -0.79 8.74 -0.77
CA GLY A 170 -0.18 7.43 -0.51
C GLY A 170 1.29 7.50 -0.10
N ARG A 171 1.76 8.65 0.40
CA ARG A 171 3.11 8.77 0.98
C ARG A 171 3.15 8.03 2.31
N ILE A 172 4.31 7.46 2.64
CA ILE A 172 4.53 6.77 3.92
C ILE A 172 5.23 7.71 4.92
N PRO A 173 4.72 7.87 6.15
CA PRO A 173 5.26 8.83 7.12
C PRO A 173 6.48 8.32 7.89
N ARG A 174 6.80 7.03 7.76
CA ARG A 174 7.95 6.36 8.37
C ARG A 174 8.34 5.14 7.54
N GLN A 175 9.52 4.59 7.82
CA GLN A 175 9.89 3.27 7.32
C GLN A 175 8.99 2.20 7.96
N LEU A 176 8.25 1.47 7.13
CA LEU A 176 7.31 0.43 7.59
C LEU A 176 7.98 -0.93 7.76
N PHE A 177 8.97 -1.24 6.91
CA PHE A 177 9.64 -2.52 6.88
C PHE A 177 11.15 -2.35 6.72
N ASP A 178 11.92 -3.33 7.20
CA ASP A 178 13.39 -3.34 7.06
C ASP A 178 13.83 -4.08 5.79
N LYS A 179 13.01 -5.03 5.30
CA LYS A 179 13.26 -5.88 4.13
C LYS A 179 11.96 -6.31 3.46
N ILE A 180 12.06 -6.80 2.23
CA ILE A 180 10.99 -7.47 1.51
C ILE A 180 11.48 -8.84 1.04
N TYR A 181 10.73 -9.89 1.33
CA TYR A 181 10.92 -11.25 0.83
C TYR A 181 9.75 -11.61 -0.06
N VAL A 182 10.02 -12.15 -1.26
CA VAL A 182 8.99 -12.37 -2.28
C VAL A 182 8.90 -13.85 -2.63
N PHE A 183 7.71 -14.42 -2.50
CA PHE A 183 7.39 -15.80 -2.90
C PHE A 183 6.25 -15.77 -3.90
N GLY A 184 6.38 -16.52 -4.99
CA GLY A 184 5.35 -16.53 -6.00
C GLY A 184 5.70 -17.10 -7.35
N ASP A 185 5.02 -16.55 -8.37
CA ASP A 185 5.07 -17.02 -9.74
C ASP A 185 5.71 -16.03 -10.73
N SER A 186 5.43 -16.17 -12.03
CA SER A 186 6.01 -15.36 -13.11
C SER A 186 5.71 -13.87 -13.02
N GLN A 187 4.64 -13.46 -12.33
CA GLN A 187 4.34 -12.04 -12.16
C GLN A 187 5.25 -11.37 -11.12
N SER A 188 6.02 -12.16 -10.36
CA SER A 188 6.95 -11.69 -9.32
C SER A 188 8.38 -12.19 -9.52
N ASP A 189 8.61 -13.16 -10.40
CA ASP A 189 9.94 -13.69 -10.73
C ASP A 189 10.82 -12.61 -11.39
N ASP A 190 11.97 -12.33 -10.78
CA ASP A 190 12.98 -11.38 -11.26
C ASP A 190 14.17 -12.05 -11.97
N GLY A 191 14.00 -13.30 -12.42
CA GLY A 191 14.97 -14.06 -13.22
C GLY A 191 15.43 -15.37 -12.61
N ASN A 192 14.78 -15.86 -11.55
CA ASN A 192 15.10 -17.14 -10.92
C ASN A 192 14.87 -18.32 -11.86
N LEU A 193 13.72 -18.41 -12.54
CA LEU A 193 13.50 -19.50 -13.50
C LEU A 193 14.51 -19.42 -14.66
N TYR A 194 14.79 -18.20 -15.13
CA TYR A 194 15.80 -17.94 -16.15
C TYR A 194 17.17 -18.47 -15.75
N ALA A 195 17.60 -18.19 -14.52
CA ALA A 195 18.87 -18.70 -13.98
C ALA A 195 18.86 -20.24 -13.83
N ILE A 196 17.79 -20.83 -13.30
CA ILE A 196 17.64 -22.29 -13.15
C ILE A 196 17.78 -23.00 -14.49
N LEU A 197 17.22 -22.41 -15.56
CA LEU A 197 17.23 -22.99 -16.90
C LEU A 197 18.43 -22.56 -17.75
N GLY A 198 19.47 -21.96 -17.15
CA GLY A 198 20.69 -21.57 -17.86
C GLY A 198 20.46 -20.50 -18.92
N GLY A 199 19.48 -19.63 -18.73
CA GLY A 199 19.12 -18.53 -19.62
C GLY A 199 18.15 -18.89 -20.74
N PHE A 200 17.45 -20.02 -20.63
CA PHE A 200 16.56 -20.52 -21.68
C PHE A 200 15.16 -19.87 -21.67
N LEU A 201 14.50 -19.80 -20.50
CA LEU A 201 13.14 -19.24 -20.38
C LEU A 201 13.02 -18.23 -19.23
N PRO A 202 12.35 -17.09 -19.44
CA PRO A 202 11.86 -16.60 -20.72
C PRO A 202 13.04 -16.10 -21.59
N PRO A 203 12.96 -16.19 -22.93
CA PRO A 203 14.04 -15.72 -23.78
C PRO A 203 14.22 -14.21 -23.66
N SER A 204 15.45 -13.76 -23.42
CA SER A 204 15.76 -12.35 -23.22
C SER A 204 16.80 -11.90 -24.23
N PRO A 205 16.44 -11.06 -25.23
CA PRO A 205 15.11 -10.49 -25.53
C PRO A 205 14.10 -11.50 -26.13
N PRO A 206 12.78 -11.18 -26.22
CA PRO A 206 12.13 -9.89 -26.02
C PRO A 206 11.81 -9.57 -24.55
N TYR A 207 11.91 -10.54 -23.65
CA TYR A 207 11.71 -10.34 -22.21
C TYR A 207 12.89 -9.60 -21.58
N PHE A 208 12.68 -8.97 -20.43
CA PHE A 208 13.69 -8.17 -19.74
C PHE A 208 14.46 -9.01 -18.70
N GLY A 209 15.71 -9.38 -18.98
CA GLY A 209 16.61 -9.98 -17.99
C GLY A 209 16.02 -11.15 -17.20
N GLY A 210 15.25 -12.03 -17.85
CA GLY A 210 14.60 -13.19 -17.23
C GLY A 210 13.24 -12.93 -16.56
N ARG A 211 12.74 -11.69 -16.51
CA ARG A 211 11.38 -11.38 -16.04
C ARG A 211 10.37 -11.80 -17.11
N PHE A 212 9.19 -12.27 -16.73
CA PHE A 212 8.10 -12.56 -17.67
C PHE A 212 7.36 -11.29 -18.14
N THR A 213 8.09 -10.20 -18.36
CA THR A 213 7.58 -8.93 -18.89
C THR A 213 8.68 -8.19 -19.65
N ASN A 214 8.40 -7.00 -20.16
CA ASN A 214 9.35 -6.15 -20.90
C ASN A 214 10.15 -5.18 -20.04
N GLY A 215 10.13 -5.35 -18.72
CA GLY A 215 10.82 -4.51 -17.76
C GLY A 215 10.77 -5.13 -16.37
N ARG A 216 10.66 -4.29 -15.35
CA ARG A 216 10.59 -4.71 -13.95
C ARG A 216 9.24 -5.35 -13.63
N VAL A 217 9.25 -6.33 -12.73
CA VAL A 217 8.01 -6.82 -12.10
C VAL A 217 7.55 -5.89 -10.97
N TRP A 218 6.31 -6.05 -10.52
CA TRP A 218 5.68 -5.11 -9.58
C TRP A 218 6.41 -5.01 -8.23
N THR A 219 7.02 -6.10 -7.76
CA THR A 219 7.82 -6.11 -6.52
C THR A 219 9.11 -5.30 -6.63
N GLU A 220 9.70 -5.21 -7.82
CA GLU A 220 10.88 -4.36 -8.10
C GLU A 220 10.53 -2.87 -8.19
N TYR A 221 9.26 -2.52 -8.40
CA TYR A 221 8.74 -1.16 -8.25
C TYR A 221 8.31 -0.86 -6.81
N LEU A 222 7.68 -1.83 -6.14
CA LEU A 222 7.19 -1.68 -4.77
C LEU A 222 8.32 -1.49 -3.75
N ALA A 223 9.40 -2.25 -3.85
CA ALA A 223 10.51 -2.16 -2.90
C ALA A 223 11.04 -0.71 -2.72
N PRO A 224 11.44 0.02 -3.78
CA PRO A 224 11.88 1.40 -3.64
C PRO A 224 10.75 2.39 -3.27
N GLN A 225 9.49 2.07 -3.59
CA GLN A 225 8.34 2.84 -3.08
C GLN A 225 8.22 2.74 -1.55
N LEU A 226 8.55 1.58 -0.98
CA LEU A 226 8.63 1.33 0.46
C LEU A 226 9.97 1.74 1.11
N ALA A 227 10.84 2.45 0.36
CA ALA A 227 12.20 2.80 0.78
C ALA A 227 13.10 1.58 1.08
N LEU A 228 12.85 0.47 0.41
CA LEU A 228 13.66 -0.75 0.46
C LEU A 228 14.51 -0.88 -0.81
N PRO A 229 15.72 -1.49 -0.73
CA PRO A 229 16.48 -1.85 -1.91
C PRO A 229 15.75 -2.96 -2.70
N VAL A 230 15.94 -2.96 -4.02
CA VAL A 230 15.65 -4.15 -4.83
C VAL A 230 16.80 -5.13 -4.63
N ASP A 231 16.51 -6.27 -4.01
CA ASP A 231 17.50 -7.30 -3.69
C ASP A 231 17.04 -8.66 -4.24
N PRO A 232 17.61 -9.13 -5.37
CA PRO A 232 17.27 -10.42 -5.96
C PRO A 232 17.51 -11.60 -5.02
N ALA A 233 18.39 -11.48 -4.03
CA ALA A 233 18.61 -12.55 -3.05
C ALA A 233 17.40 -12.79 -2.13
N ASN A 234 16.46 -11.84 -2.07
CA ASN A 234 15.23 -11.94 -1.29
C ASN A 234 14.00 -12.26 -2.16
N ASN A 235 14.18 -12.49 -3.46
CA ASN A 235 13.12 -12.92 -4.35
C ASN A 235 13.25 -14.41 -4.64
N PHE A 236 12.24 -15.18 -4.23
CA PHE A 236 12.14 -16.63 -4.39
C PHE A 236 11.08 -17.03 -5.41
N ALA A 237 10.38 -16.06 -6.02
CA ALA A 237 9.33 -16.35 -7.00
C ALA A 237 9.92 -17.03 -8.24
N ILE A 238 9.19 -18.01 -8.77
CA ILE A 238 9.59 -18.83 -9.91
C ILE A 238 8.50 -18.80 -10.97
N GLY A 239 8.85 -18.42 -12.20
CA GLY A 239 7.92 -18.42 -13.31
C GLY A 239 7.20 -19.75 -13.49
N GLY A 240 5.87 -19.73 -13.54
CA GLY A 240 5.02 -20.92 -13.66
C GLY A 240 4.69 -21.64 -12.33
N ALA A 241 5.16 -21.14 -11.18
CA ALA A 241 4.84 -21.71 -9.88
C ALA A 241 3.33 -21.84 -9.64
N GLN A 242 2.91 -23.06 -9.33
CA GLN A 242 1.61 -23.35 -8.73
C GLN A 242 1.70 -23.25 -7.20
N THR A 243 0.56 -23.17 -6.52
CA THR A 243 0.53 -23.05 -5.05
C THR A 243 0.90 -24.34 -4.31
N GLY A 244 0.74 -25.49 -4.97
CA GLY A 244 0.94 -26.83 -4.42
C GLY A 244 2.40 -27.29 -4.34
N ASN A 245 2.60 -28.61 -4.44
CA ASN A 245 3.92 -29.26 -4.25
C ASN A 245 4.56 -29.78 -5.55
N GLU A 246 3.84 -29.74 -6.67
CA GLU A 246 4.33 -30.23 -7.96
C GLU A 246 5.29 -29.23 -8.59
N ASP A 247 6.43 -29.72 -9.10
CA ASP A 247 7.44 -28.88 -9.73
C ASP A 247 6.95 -28.24 -11.03
N VAL A 248 7.47 -27.05 -11.30
CA VAL A 248 7.11 -26.24 -12.46
C VAL A 248 7.84 -26.71 -13.69
N ILE A 249 7.15 -26.78 -14.83
CA ILE A 249 7.71 -27.01 -16.18
C ILE A 249 8.76 -28.15 -16.22
N SER A 250 8.30 -29.36 -16.49
CA SER A 250 9.18 -30.51 -16.75
C SER A 250 9.28 -30.78 -18.26
N PHE A 251 10.26 -30.18 -18.94
CA PHE A 251 10.75 -30.77 -20.19
C PHE A 251 11.97 -31.65 -19.89
N GLU A 252 12.17 -32.68 -20.70
CA GLU A 252 13.21 -33.69 -20.47
C GLU A 252 14.59 -33.01 -20.36
N GLY A 253 15.26 -33.21 -19.22
CA GLY A 253 16.58 -32.63 -18.93
C GLY A 253 16.58 -31.27 -18.24
N ALA A 254 15.44 -30.63 -18.00
CA ALA A 254 15.36 -29.39 -17.21
C ALA A 254 15.59 -29.65 -15.70
N PRO A 255 16.36 -28.81 -14.99
CA PRO A 255 16.41 -28.84 -13.53
C PRO A 255 15.02 -28.58 -12.91
N PRO A 256 14.70 -29.17 -11.74
CA PRO A 256 13.42 -28.95 -11.09
C PRO A 256 13.29 -27.49 -10.64
N ALA A 257 12.18 -26.85 -11.02
CA ALA A 257 11.85 -25.49 -10.64
C ALA A 257 10.77 -25.52 -9.52
N PRO A 258 11.03 -24.92 -8.34
CA PRO A 258 10.20 -25.14 -7.17
C PRO A 258 8.85 -24.40 -7.22
N PRO A 259 7.73 -25.05 -6.85
CA PRO A 259 6.45 -24.39 -6.63
C PRO A 259 6.45 -23.62 -5.31
N LEU A 260 5.36 -22.91 -5.02
CA LEU A 260 5.28 -22.02 -3.85
C LEU A 260 5.63 -22.74 -2.54
N GLN A 261 5.11 -23.94 -2.29
CA GLN A 261 5.41 -24.65 -1.03
C GLN A 261 6.91 -24.91 -0.87
N LYS A 262 7.61 -25.33 -1.93
CA LYS A 262 9.05 -25.59 -1.86
C LYS A 262 9.87 -24.30 -1.77
N GLN A 263 9.44 -23.20 -2.40
CA GLN A 263 10.08 -21.89 -2.22
C GLN A 263 10.08 -21.50 -0.73
N VAL A 264 8.93 -21.66 -0.05
CA VAL A 264 8.80 -21.37 1.38
C VAL A 264 9.56 -22.36 2.25
N ASP A 265 9.50 -23.66 1.95
CA ASP A 265 10.23 -24.69 2.71
C ASP A 265 11.74 -24.47 2.64
N ASN A 266 12.27 -24.12 1.47
CA ASN A 266 13.68 -23.79 1.29
C ASN A 266 14.08 -22.53 2.07
N PHE A 267 13.21 -21.51 2.10
CA PHE A 267 13.44 -20.32 2.90
C PHE A 267 13.47 -20.65 4.39
N VAL A 268 12.47 -21.37 4.90
CA VAL A 268 12.40 -21.79 6.32
C VAL A 268 13.62 -22.62 6.72
N ALA A 269 14.10 -23.51 5.86
CA ALA A 269 15.28 -24.32 6.13
C ALA A 269 16.58 -23.49 6.26
N THR A 270 16.66 -22.36 5.57
CA THR A 270 17.84 -21.48 5.54
C THR A 270 17.71 -20.27 6.47
N HIS A 271 16.49 -19.95 6.91
CA HIS A 271 16.15 -18.85 7.80
C HIS A 271 15.36 -19.39 9.01
N PRO A 272 16.03 -20.04 9.97
CA PRO A 272 15.35 -20.66 11.11
C PRO A 272 14.61 -19.66 12.02
N VAL A 273 14.93 -18.36 11.90
CA VAL A 273 14.19 -17.26 12.52
C VAL A 273 13.95 -16.20 11.45
N ALA A 274 12.69 -15.94 11.14
CA ALA A 274 12.26 -14.87 10.26
C ALA A 274 12.38 -13.51 10.96
N ASP A 275 12.71 -12.48 10.18
CA ASP A 275 12.72 -11.09 10.64
C ASP A 275 11.27 -10.59 10.82
N PRO A 276 10.83 -10.23 12.04
CA PRO A 276 9.48 -9.73 12.29
C PRO A 276 9.24 -8.31 11.73
N LYS A 277 10.28 -7.61 11.28
CA LYS A 277 10.16 -6.29 10.63
C LYS A 277 10.22 -6.35 9.11
N ALA A 278 10.40 -7.53 8.53
CA ALA A 278 10.33 -7.72 7.08
C ALA A 278 8.88 -7.84 6.60
N LEU A 279 8.67 -7.49 5.34
CA LEU A 279 7.45 -7.78 4.58
C LEU A 279 7.62 -9.07 3.78
N TYR A 280 6.75 -10.05 3.99
CA TYR A 280 6.72 -11.31 3.25
C TYR A 280 5.57 -11.29 2.24
N VAL A 281 5.90 -11.12 0.96
CA VAL A 281 4.93 -11.21 -0.14
C VAL A 281 4.69 -12.67 -0.48
N VAL A 282 3.43 -13.12 -0.43
CA VAL A 282 3.02 -14.47 -0.82
C VAL A 282 1.95 -14.34 -1.91
N TYR A 283 2.32 -14.64 -3.15
CA TYR A 283 1.47 -14.43 -4.32
C TYR A 283 1.61 -15.57 -5.33
N ALA A 284 0.57 -16.38 -5.52
CA ALA A 284 0.49 -17.39 -6.58
C ALA A 284 -0.96 -17.84 -6.77
N GLY A 285 -1.21 -18.67 -7.79
CA GLY A 285 -2.53 -19.28 -8.03
C GLY A 285 -2.99 -19.20 -9.46
N GLY A 286 -2.45 -18.28 -10.25
CA GLY A 286 -2.80 -18.16 -11.68
C GLY A 286 -2.47 -19.45 -12.44
N ASN A 287 -1.31 -20.05 -12.16
CA ASN A 287 -0.89 -21.29 -12.81
C ASN A 287 -1.74 -22.50 -12.41
N ASP A 288 -2.24 -22.57 -11.17
CA ASP A 288 -3.13 -23.63 -10.70
C ASP A 288 -4.39 -23.73 -11.58
N TYR A 289 -4.91 -22.58 -12.00
CA TYR A 289 -6.11 -22.48 -12.84
C TYR A 289 -5.81 -22.53 -14.34
N LEU A 290 -4.68 -21.96 -14.81
CA LEU A 290 -4.33 -21.93 -16.23
C LEU A 290 -3.83 -23.28 -16.75
N VAL A 291 -2.98 -23.95 -15.97
CA VAL A 291 -2.27 -25.16 -16.40
C VAL A 291 -2.33 -26.29 -15.39
N GLY A 292 -2.57 -26.00 -14.11
CA GLY A 292 -2.63 -26.99 -13.03
C GLY A 292 -3.95 -27.78 -12.97
N GLY A 293 -4.98 -27.35 -13.69
CA GLY A 293 -6.26 -28.05 -13.78
C GLY A 293 -7.14 -27.93 -12.53
N ALA A 294 -6.87 -26.99 -11.63
CA ALA A 294 -7.71 -26.76 -10.47
C ALA A 294 -9.11 -26.27 -10.89
N THR A 295 -10.15 -26.92 -10.37
CA THR A 295 -11.56 -26.63 -10.67
C THR A 295 -12.29 -25.89 -9.54
N GLU A 296 -11.59 -25.58 -8.45
CA GLU A 296 -12.08 -24.82 -7.31
C GLU A 296 -10.94 -24.01 -6.70
N ALA A 297 -11.25 -22.83 -6.16
CA ALA A 297 -10.24 -21.94 -5.60
C ALA A 297 -9.82 -22.28 -4.16
N GLY A 298 -10.65 -23.04 -3.42
CA GLY A 298 -10.42 -23.37 -2.01
C GLY A 298 -9.04 -24.01 -1.73
N PRO A 299 -8.65 -25.10 -2.42
CA PRO A 299 -7.34 -25.71 -2.27
C PRO A 299 -6.17 -24.75 -2.55
N THR A 300 -6.29 -23.92 -3.57
CA THR A 300 -5.29 -22.88 -3.92
C THR A 300 -5.11 -21.89 -2.77
N ILE A 301 -6.21 -21.41 -2.16
CA ILE A 301 -6.14 -20.50 -1.00
C ILE A 301 -5.59 -21.21 0.24
N ASN A 302 -5.93 -22.48 0.47
CA ASN A 302 -5.37 -23.26 1.58
C ASN A 302 -3.85 -23.42 1.48
N ASN A 303 -3.33 -23.56 0.27
CA ASN A 303 -1.88 -23.60 0.03
C ASN A 303 -1.21 -22.25 0.33
N LEU A 304 -1.80 -21.13 -0.09
CA LEU A 304 -1.32 -19.78 0.26
C LEU A 304 -1.33 -19.57 1.79
N ALA A 305 -2.41 -19.97 2.46
CA ALA A 305 -2.53 -19.93 3.92
C ALA A 305 -1.46 -20.80 4.62
N THR A 306 -1.15 -21.97 4.06
CA THR A 306 -0.09 -22.85 4.56
C THR A 306 1.28 -22.19 4.43
N ALA A 307 1.58 -21.55 3.31
CA ALA A 307 2.82 -20.80 3.11
C ALA A 307 3.00 -19.69 4.15
N VAL A 308 1.95 -18.88 4.38
CA VAL A 308 1.96 -17.85 5.44
C VAL A 308 2.14 -18.46 6.82
N THR A 309 1.45 -19.55 7.13
CA THR A 309 1.55 -20.23 8.43
C THR A 309 2.97 -20.71 8.72
N LYS A 310 3.67 -21.27 7.72
CA LYS A 310 5.07 -21.72 7.85
C LYS A 310 6.02 -20.56 8.15
N LEU A 311 5.88 -19.45 7.42
CA LEU A 311 6.67 -18.24 7.64
C LEU A 311 6.37 -17.58 8.99
N ALA A 312 5.09 -17.55 9.41
CA ALA A 312 4.68 -17.03 10.71
C ALA A 312 5.23 -17.89 11.87
N ALA A 313 5.29 -19.21 11.70
CA ALA A 313 5.81 -20.14 12.71
C ALA A 313 7.28 -19.91 13.06
N ILE A 314 8.08 -19.37 12.13
CA ILE A 314 9.48 -18.99 12.38
C ILE A 314 9.65 -17.50 12.76
N GLY A 315 8.57 -16.76 12.96
CA GLY A 315 8.61 -15.38 13.46
C GLY A 315 8.23 -14.28 12.47
N GLY A 316 7.82 -14.63 11.23
CA GLY A 316 7.30 -13.65 10.27
C GLY A 316 6.06 -12.95 10.82
N LYS A 317 5.99 -11.62 10.69
CA LYS A 317 4.89 -10.82 11.25
C LYS A 317 4.11 -10.00 10.25
N ASN A 318 4.71 -9.55 9.14
CA ASN A 318 4.03 -8.70 8.17
C ASN A 318 4.00 -9.39 6.82
N PHE A 319 2.82 -9.61 6.29
CA PHE A 319 2.61 -10.31 5.04
C PHE A 319 1.88 -9.43 4.05
N MET A 320 2.08 -9.66 2.75
CA MET A 320 1.24 -9.11 1.70
C MET A 320 0.70 -10.24 0.85
N MET A 321 -0.62 -10.27 0.69
CA MET A 321 -1.33 -11.29 -0.07
C MET A 321 -2.22 -10.61 -1.12
N PRO A 322 -1.67 -10.36 -2.32
CA PRO A 322 -2.48 -9.94 -3.45
C PRO A 322 -3.38 -11.07 -3.95
N ASN A 323 -4.61 -10.74 -4.36
CA ASN A 323 -5.37 -11.63 -5.23
C ASN A 323 -4.81 -11.59 -6.66
N LEU A 324 -5.38 -12.40 -7.55
CA LEU A 324 -4.88 -12.49 -8.92
C LEU A 324 -5.25 -11.25 -9.75
N PRO A 325 -4.33 -10.68 -10.54
CA PRO A 325 -4.64 -9.62 -11.49
C PRO A 325 -5.50 -10.20 -12.61
N ASN A 326 -6.79 -9.82 -12.68
CA ASN A 326 -7.82 -10.47 -13.49
C ASN A 326 -7.32 -10.93 -14.89
N PRO A 327 -6.95 -12.21 -15.04
CA PRO A 327 -6.39 -12.76 -16.26
C PRO A 327 -7.46 -13.34 -17.19
N SER A 328 -8.75 -13.33 -16.83
CA SER A 328 -9.79 -13.88 -17.71
C SER A 328 -10.07 -13.02 -18.94
N GLY A 329 -9.64 -11.76 -18.90
CA GLY A 329 -9.52 -10.88 -20.06
C GLY A 329 -8.12 -10.85 -20.69
N SER A 330 -7.24 -11.79 -20.33
CA SER A 330 -5.92 -11.92 -20.96
C SER A 330 -6.06 -12.44 -22.40
N PRO A 331 -5.12 -12.08 -23.29
CA PRO A 331 -5.12 -12.61 -24.65
C PRO A 331 -5.12 -14.15 -24.69
N PHE A 332 -4.42 -14.82 -23.76
CA PHE A 332 -4.45 -16.27 -23.62
C PHE A 332 -5.86 -16.76 -23.34
N SER A 333 -6.51 -16.26 -22.29
CA SER A 333 -7.86 -16.71 -21.91
C SER A 333 -8.89 -16.45 -23.02
N VAL A 334 -8.76 -15.34 -23.75
CA VAL A 334 -9.65 -15.00 -24.89
C VAL A 334 -9.40 -15.91 -26.10
N SER A 335 -8.19 -16.46 -26.23
CA SER A 335 -7.86 -17.43 -27.29
C SER A 335 -8.39 -18.86 -27.02
N GLN A 336 -8.87 -19.14 -25.80
CA GLN A 336 -9.44 -20.43 -25.42
C GLN A 336 -10.95 -20.51 -25.72
N SER A 337 -11.58 -21.63 -25.37
CA SER A 337 -13.04 -21.79 -25.56
C SER A 337 -13.83 -20.86 -24.62
N PRO A 338 -15.05 -20.45 -25.00
CA PRO A 338 -15.92 -19.66 -24.13
C PRO A 338 -16.18 -20.31 -22.76
N GLU A 339 -16.29 -21.64 -22.71
CA GLU A 339 -16.47 -22.41 -21.48
C GLU A 339 -15.24 -22.31 -20.57
N PHE A 340 -14.04 -22.42 -21.15
CA PHE A 340 -12.80 -22.20 -20.40
C PHE A 340 -12.73 -20.78 -19.85
N GLN A 341 -13.00 -19.78 -20.69
CA GLN A 341 -12.96 -18.38 -20.26
C GLN A 341 -13.95 -18.09 -19.12
N GLN A 342 -15.16 -18.63 -19.21
CA GLN A 342 -16.18 -18.48 -18.16
C GLN A 342 -15.74 -19.17 -16.87
N SER A 343 -15.30 -20.44 -16.95
CA SER A 343 -14.82 -21.19 -15.78
C SER A 343 -13.62 -20.51 -15.13
N TYR A 344 -12.67 -20.03 -15.92
CA TYR A 344 -11.49 -19.33 -15.42
C TYR A 344 -11.84 -18.01 -14.74
N THR A 345 -12.78 -17.24 -15.31
CA THR A 345 -13.31 -16.03 -14.65
C THR A 345 -13.92 -16.36 -13.28
N GLN A 346 -14.73 -17.43 -13.21
CA GLN A 346 -15.35 -17.86 -11.96
C GLN A 346 -14.30 -18.26 -10.91
N LEU A 347 -13.24 -18.96 -11.31
CA LEU A 347 -12.17 -19.36 -10.40
C LEU A 347 -11.39 -18.16 -9.84
N VAL A 348 -11.12 -17.16 -10.67
CA VAL A 348 -10.43 -15.93 -10.25
C VAL A 348 -11.32 -15.13 -9.29
N ASP A 349 -12.61 -15.00 -9.58
CA ASP A 349 -13.56 -14.32 -8.68
C ASP A 349 -13.73 -15.07 -7.35
N GLN A 350 -13.80 -16.40 -7.38
CA GLN A 350 -13.81 -17.24 -6.19
C GLN A 350 -12.51 -17.09 -5.38
N HIS A 351 -11.36 -17.07 -6.04
CA HIS A 351 -10.06 -16.87 -5.41
C HIS A 351 -10.05 -15.55 -4.63
N ALA A 352 -10.45 -14.44 -5.26
CA ALA A 352 -10.50 -13.14 -4.60
C ALA A 352 -11.45 -13.14 -3.39
N SER A 353 -12.64 -13.73 -3.52
CA SER A 353 -13.63 -13.79 -2.44
C SER A 353 -13.17 -14.66 -1.27
N ILE A 354 -12.64 -15.86 -1.54
CA ILE A 354 -12.19 -16.80 -0.51
C ILE A 354 -10.93 -16.27 0.18
N LEU A 355 -9.99 -15.67 -0.56
CA LEU A 355 -8.81 -15.05 0.03
C LEU A 355 -9.20 -13.91 0.99
N ALA A 356 -10.10 -13.02 0.58
CA ALA A 356 -10.59 -11.93 1.42
C ALA A 356 -11.25 -12.43 2.71
N ALA A 357 -11.98 -13.54 2.66
CA ALA A 357 -12.58 -14.18 3.84
C ALA A 357 -11.55 -14.94 4.71
N THR A 358 -10.45 -15.40 4.13
CA THR A 358 -9.41 -16.19 4.82
C THR A 358 -8.47 -15.29 5.61
N ILE A 359 -8.11 -14.12 5.08
CA ILE A 359 -7.10 -13.22 5.66
C ILE A 359 -7.40 -12.84 7.12
N PRO A 360 -8.59 -12.33 7.50
CA PRO A 360 -8.86 -11.94 8.89
C PRO A 360 -8.76 -13.11 9.88
N ASN A 361 -9.05 -14.34 9.42
CA ASN A 361 -8.92 -15.55 10.23
C ASN A 361 -7.44 -15.92 10.45
N LEU A 362 -6.59 -15.75 9.45
CA LEU A 362 -5.15 -15.96 9.57
C LEU A 362 -4.51 -14.94 10.49
N GLU A 363 -4.81 -13.64 10.31
CA GLU A 363 -4.30 -12.56 11.16
C GLU A 363 -4.60 -12.84 12.64
N LYS A 364 -5.87 -13.16 12.94
CA LYS A 364 -6.31 -13.45 14.30
C LYS A 364 -5.68 -14.72 14.86
N SER A 365 -5.61 -15.80 14.08
CA SER A 365 -5.14 -17.10 14.59
C SER A 365 -3.63 -17.15 14.79
N LEU A 366 -2.87 -16.45 13.95
CA LEU A 366 -1.40 -16.45 13.97
C LEU A 366 -0.82 -15.21 14.67
N ASN A 367 -1.64 -14.21 15.00
CA ASN A 367 -1.21 -12.92 15.56
C ASN A 367 -0.13 -12.27 14.68
N ILE A 368 -0.52 -12.03 13.42
CA ILE A 368 0.28 -11.45 12.33
C ILE A 368 -0.54 -10.36 11.63
N ASN A 369 0.14 -9.52 10.85
CA ASN A 369 -0.45 -8.49 10.00
C ASN A 369 -0.43 -8.98 8.56
N ILE A 370 -1.55 -8.93 7.84
CA ILE A 370 -1.63 -9.27 6.43
C ILE A 370 -2.22 -8.09 5.65
N ILE A 371 -1.49 -7.62 4.64
CA ILE A 371 -1.92 -6.61 3.69
C ILE A 371 -2.65 -7.31 2.52
N PRO A 372 -3.99 -7.25 2.46
CA PRO A 372 -4.70 -7.69 1.27
C PRO A 372 -4.47 -6.69 0.12
N VAL A 373 -4.24 -7.18 -1.10
CA VAL A 373 -4.16 -6.32 -2.29
C VAL A 373 -5.16 -6.79 -3.35
N ASP A 374 -6.10 -5.92 -3.73
CA ASP A 374 -7.13 -6.24 -4.72
C ASP A 374 -6.67 -5.90 -6.15
N PHE A 375 -5.78 -6.72 -6.71
CA PHE A 375 -5.37 -6.61 -8.11
C PHE A 375 -6.52 -6.85 -9.08
N THR A 376 -7.46 -7.76 -8.77
CA THR A 376 -8.66 -8.01 -9.58
C THR A 376 -9.51 -6.74 -9.71
N GLY A 377 -9.87 -6.10 -8.60
CA GLY A 377 -10.63 -4.85 -8.58
C GLY A 377 -9.88 -3.70 -9.22
N PHE A 378 -8.58 -3.55 -8.92
CA PHE A 378 -7.77 -2.49 -9.51
C PHE A 378 -7.69 -2.60 -11.04
N LEU A 379 -7.42 -3.79 -11.61
CA LEU A 379 -7.41 -3.94 -13.06
C LEU A 379 -8.79 -3.78 -13.71
N ARG A 380 -9.89 -4.07 -13.00
CA ARG A 380 -11.23 -3.68 -13.48
C ARG A 380 -11.38 -2.16 -13.58
N GLN A 381 -10.82 -1.39 -12.66
CA GLN A 381 -10.82 0.08 -12.73
C GLN A 381 -9.96 0.59 -13.90
N VAL A 382 -8.78 0.01 -14.11
CA VAL A 382 -7.91 0.33 -15.26
C VAL A 382 -8.64 0.07 -16.58
N ARG A 383 -9.29 -1.07 -16.73
CA ARG A 383 -10.07 -1.41 -17.94
C ARG A 383 -11.27 -0.47 -18.15
N ALA A 384 -11.90 0.00 -17.08
CA ALA A 384 -13.03 0.93 -17.17
C ALA A 384 -12.60 2.35 -17.56
N ASN A 385 -11.38 2.77 -17.20
CA ASN A 385 -10.88 4.13 -17.42
C ASN A 385 -9.42 4.15 -17.94
N PRO A 386 -9.11 3.46 -19.05
CA PRO A 386 -7.73 3.16 -19.44
C PRO A 386 -6.89 4.41 -19.75
N GLN A 387 -7.53 5.49 -20.23
CA GLN A 387 -6.90 6.78 -20.47
C GLN A 387 -6.30 7.42 -19.22
N ASN A 388 -6.87 7.18 -18.03
CA ASN A 388 -6.34 7.72 -16.76
C ASN A 388 -5.01 7.06 -16.38
N TYR A 389 -4.68 5.93 -17.02
CA TYR A 389 -3.50 5.12 -16.74
C TYR A 389 -2.56 5.04 -17.94
N GLY A 390 -2.79 5.82 -19.00
CA GLY A 390 -1.97 5.79 -20.22
C GLY A 390 -2.10 4.51 -21.06
N ILE A 391 -3.08 3.66 -20.78
CA ILE A 391 -3.33 2.42 -21.51
C ILE A 391 -4.28 2.72 -22.68
N THR A 392 -3.96 2.21 -23.87
CA THR A 392 -4.84 2.27 -25.05
C THR A 392 -5.18 0.88 -25.60
N ASN A 393 -4.38 -0.15 -25.28
CA ASN A 393 -4.60 -1.52 -25.70
C ASN A 393 -4.87 -2.46 -24.52
N LEU A 394 -6.12 -2.89 -24.37
CA LEU A 394 -6.60 -3.67 -23.22
C LEU A 394 -6.56 -5.20 -23.40
N GLY A 395 -6.33 -5.69 -24.61
CA GLY A 395 -6.60 -7.11 -24.92
C GLY A 395 -5.72 -7.73 -25.99
N ASN A 396 -4.84 -6.95 -26.64
CA ASN A 396 -3.82 -7.51 -27.52
C ASN A 396 -2.47 -7.51 -26.78
N VAL A 397 -1.59 -8.43 -27.22
CA VAL A 397 -0.18 -8.45 -26.81
C VAL A 397 0.61 -7.36 -27.53
N VAL A 398 1.76 -6.99 -26.97
CA VAL A 398 2.71 -6.14 -27.69
C VAL A 398 3.23 -6.91 -28.92
N PRO A 399 3.21 -6.33 -30.13
CA PRO A 399 3.72 -7.01 -31.32
C PRO A 399 5.16 -7.51 -31.16
N GLY A 400 5.35 -8.82 -31.36
CA GLY A 400 6.64 -9.50 -31.21
C GLY A 400 6.99 -9.93 -29.77
N ALA A 401 6.12 -9.66 -28.80
CA ALA A 401 6.22 -10.28 -27.48
C ALA A 401 5.91 -11.79 -27.54
N GLY A 402 6.56 -12.57 -26.67
CA GLY A 402 6.44 -14.03 -26.65
C GLY A 402 7.32 -14.76 -27.68
N GLY A 403 8.34 -14.09 -28.25
CA GLY A 403 9.25 -14.65 -29.25
C GLY A 403 9.85 -16.02 -28.87
N SER A 404 10.19 -16.82 -29.89
CA SER A 404 10.91 -18.08 -29.68
C SER A 404 12.31 -17.82 -29.08
N PRO A 405 12.95 -18.81 -28.44
CA PRO A 405 14.31 -18.68 -27.90
C PRO A 405 15.38 -18.23 -28.91
N GLU A 406 15.06 -18.21 -30.20
CA GLU A 406 15.98 -17.90 -31.29
C GLU A 406 15.92 -16.42 -31.73
N VAL A 407 15.07 -15.56 -31.15
CA VAL A 407 14.93 -14.15 -31.56
C VAL A 407 16.00 -13.27 -30.92
N ALA A 408 17.27 -13.49 -31.28
CA ALA A 408 18.40 -12.68 -30.81
C ALA A 408 18.33 -11.20 -31.23
N ASN A 409 17.43 -10.84 -32.16
CA ASN A 409 17.30 -9.49 -32.74
C ASN A 409 15.87 -8.93 -32.58
N PHE A 410 15.30 -9.01 -31.38
CA PHE A 410 14.02 -8.34 -31.13
C PHE A 410 14.16 -6.82 -31.28
N THR A 411 13.30 -6.22 -32.09
CA THR A 411 13.14 -4.77 -32.18
C THR A 411 11.64 -4.48 -32.23
N LEU A 412 11.19 -3.52 -31.42
CA LEU A 412 9.80 -3.09 -31.45
C LEU A 412 9.46 -2.52 -32.84
N PRO A 413 8.30 -2.89 -33.44
CA PRO A 413 7.89 -2.29 -34.70
C PRO A 413 7.77 -0.77 -34.59
N PRO A 414 8.09 -0.01 -35.66
CA PRO A 414 7.96 1.45 -35.65
C PRO A 414 6.57 1.91 -35.21
N GLY A 415 6.52 2.85 -34.27
CA GLY A 415 5.26 3.41 -33.75
C GLY A 415 4.58 2.60 -32.64
N VAL A 416 5.13 1.46 -32.23
CA VAL A 416 4.64 0.70 -31.07
C VAL A 416 5.23 1.28 -29.79
N ASN A 417 4.37 1.73 -28.87
CA ASN A 417 4.74 2.04 -27.50
C ASN A 417 4.22 0.93 -26.56
N PRO A 418 5.09 0.09 -25.96
CA PRO A 418 4.66 -1.00 -25.09
C PRO A 418 3.99 -0.51 -23.79
N ASP A 419 4.26 0.72 -23.36
CA ASP A 419 3.63 1.29 -22.14
C ASP A 419 2.14 1.58 -22.33
N GLN A 420 1.64 1.54 -23.58
CA GLN A 420 0.21 1.69 -23.87
C GLN A 420 -0.56 0.36 -23.84
N TYR A 421 0.13 -0.77 -23.60
CA TYR A 421 -0.46 -2.10 -23.61
C TYR A 421 -0.62 -2.63 -22.19
N LEU A 422 -1.77 -3.22 -21.90
CA LEU A 422 -2.01 -3.87 -20.61
C LEU A 422 -1.17 -5.16 -20.47
N TYR A 423 -1.06 -5.92 -21.57
CA TYR A 423 -0.35 -7.20 -21.63
C TYR A 423 0.92 -7.10 -22.45
N TRP A 424 1.98 -7.72 -21.94
CA TRP A 424 3.19 -7.93 -22.70
C TRP A 424 2.99 -9.08 -23.70
N ASP A 425 2.74 -10.29 -23.19
CA ASP A 425 2.47 -11.49 -23.96
C ASP A 425 1.06 -12.03 -23.69
N LEU A 426 0.78 -13.27 -24.10
CA LEU A 426 -0.55 -13.85 -23.97
C LEU A 426 -1.06 -13.95 -22.51
N ALA A 427 -0.16 -14.09 -21.53
CA ALA A 427 -0.52 -14.33 -20.14
C ALA A 427 -0.05 -13.22 -19.18
N HIS A 428 1.05 -12.54 -19.50
CA HIS A 428 1.75 -11.64 -18.59
C HIS A 428 1.49 -10.17 -18.87
N LEU A 429 1.49 -9.39 -17.79
CA LEU A 429 1.27 -7.95 -17.83
C LEU A 429 2.50 -7.23 -18.40
N SER A 430 2.30 -6.06 -19.00
CA SER A 430 3.42 -5.18 -19.37
C SER A 430 4.09 -4.59 -18.14
N THR A 431 5.33 -4.13 -18.28
CA THR A 431 6.06 -3.47 -17.18
C THR A 431 5.35 -2.21 -16.68
N HIS A 432 4.66 -1.49 -17.57
CA HIS A 432 3.83 -0.34 -17.18
C HIS A 432 2.66 -0.78 -16.31
N THR A 433 2.00 -1.89 -16.67
CA THR A 433 0.96 -2.46 -15.80
C THR A 433 1.54 -2.98 -14.48
N HIS A 434 2.75 -3.55 -14.46
CA HIS A 434 3.43 -3.92 -13.22
C HIS A 434 3.70 -2.70 -12.31
N GLN A 435 4.05 -1.54 -12.88
CA GLN A 435 4.16 -0.30 -12.14
C GLN A 435 2.81 0.13 -11.55
N LEU A 436 1.72 0.08 -12.34
CA LEU A 436 0.38 0.44 -11.86
C LEU A 436 -0.10 -0.46 -10.72
N ILE A 437 0.10 -1.77 -10.80
CA ILE A 437 -0.29 -2.67 -9.70
C ILE A 437 0.64 -2.53 -8.49
N SER A 438 1.90 -2.10 -8.66
CA SER A 438 2.76 -1.75 -7.52
C SER A 438 2.23 -0.55 -6.75
N GLU A 439 1.65 0.44 -7.43
CA GLU A 439 0.98 1.57 -6.77
C GLU A 439 -0.26 1.12 -5.99
N ALA A 440 -1.01 0.13 -6.51
CA ALA A 440 -2.12 -0.48 -5.77
C ALA A 440 -1.63 -1.20 -4.51
N ALA A 441 -0.51 -1.93 -4.60
CA ALA A 441 0.12 -2.56 -3.45
C ALA A 441 0.64 -1.52 -2.43
N LEU A 442 1.27 -0.43 -2.88
CA LEU A 442 1.72 0.66 -2.02
C LEU A 442 0.54 1.27 -1.24
N ARG A 443 -0.57 1.60 -1.92
CA ARG A 443 -1.78 2.12 -1.27
C ARG A 443 -2.36 1.14 -0.25
N ALA A 444 -2.23 -0.17 -0.47
CA ALA A 444 -2.65 -1.16 0.51
C ALA A 444 -1.72 -1.20 1.75
N THR A 445 -0.42 -0.92 1.60
CA THR A 445 0.49 -0.80 2.76
C THR A 445 0.17 0.41 3.64
N THR A 446 -0.28 1.50 3.04
CA THR A 446 -0.78 2.64 3.80
C THR A 446 -2.10 2.28 4.48
N ALA A 447 -2.93 1.40 3.90
CA ALA A 447 -4.24 0.99 4.43
C ALA A 447 -4.21 0.16 5.73
N ILE A 448 -3.07 -0.37 6.17
CA ILE A 448 -2.94 -1.11 7.44
C ILE A 448 -3.25 -0.17 8.60
N GLY A 449 -3.90 -0.66 9.66
CA GLY A 449 -4.25 0.13 10.85
C GLY A 449 -3.09 0.86 11.55
N GLU A 450 -1.83 0.57 11.22
CA GLU A 450 -0.67 1.37 11.67
C GLU A 450 -0.47 2.69 10.90
N VAL A 451 -1.17 2.89 9.77
CA VAL A 451 -1.17 4.14 8.97
C VAL A 451 -2.61 4.59 8.58
N VAL A 452 -3.62 3.71 8.50
CA VAL A 452 -4.99 4.02 7.99
C VAL A 452 -6.15 3.47 8.83
N GLU A 453 -5.99 3.25 10.15
CA GLU A 453 -7.17 3.42 11.04
C GLU A 453 -7.57 4.93 11.17
N ILE A 454 -7.04 5.81 10.30
CA ILE A 454 -7.18 7.28 10.28
C ILE A 454 -7.35 7.82 8.83
N LEU A 455 -8.29 7.30 8.06
CA LEU A 455 -8.91 8.09 6.99
C LEU A 455 -10.42 7.87 6.99
#